data_AF-A0A7Z9M6G5-F1
#
_entry.id   AF-A0A7Z9M6G5-F1
#
_cell.length_a   1.000
_cell.length_b   1.000
_cell.length_c   1.000
_cell.angle_alpha   90.00
_cell.angle_beta   90.00
_cell.angle_gamma   90.00
#
_symmetry.space_group_name_H-M   'P 1'
#
loop_
_entity.id
_entity.type
_entity.pdbx_description
1 polymer ?
#
loop_
_entity_poly.entity_id
_entity_poly.type
_entity_poly.pdbx_seq_one_letter_code
_entity_poly.pdbx_strand_id
1 'polypeptide(L)'
;MKNLVILSLVVLVYTIPVYGQEQQTQEIISSKPTIESSPSTYERYGDRIELLGIKIKDPLVLCQVLIAIFLAIAFIQSGLDKIIDRQGNLDFFDEHFVKSPLKSVTSIALSVLTVMELGGGLLCLFGAFYALIEKNTIYIFYGLLVIALTILTLFFGQRVTKDYIGAAHLVPYFIITMIAIMSMY
;
A
#
# COMPACT_ATOMS: atom_id res chain seq x y z
N MET A 1 -17.75 19.41 -8.58
CA MET A 1 -17.75 17.93 -8.66
C MET A 1 -16.96 17.38 -9.86
N LYS A 2 -17.11 17.90 -11.08
CA LYS A 2 -16.27 17.48 -12.24
C LYS A 2 -14.76 17.64 -11.99
N ASN A 3 -14.34 18.72 -11.33
CA ASN A 3 -12.91 19.02 -11.11
C ASN A 3 -12.21 18.09 -10.09
N LEU A 4 -12.96 17.45 -9.18
CA LEU A 4 -12.39 16.56 -8.16
C LEU A 4 -12.14 15.16 -8.71
N VAL A 5 -13.02 14.68 -9.59
CA VAL A 5 -12.85 13.42 -10.33
C VAL A 5 -11.71 13.54 -11.35
N ILE A 6 -11.57 14.71 -11.98
CA ILE A 6 -10.44 15.02 -12.87
C ILE A 6 -9.12 15.04 -12.09
N LEU A 7 -9.08 15.58 -10.87
CA LEU A 7 -7.88 15.58 -10.03
C LEU A 7 -7.46 14.16 -9.62
N SER A 8 -8.42 13.29 -9.29
CA SER A 8 -8.16 11.88 -8.96
C SER A 8 -7.63 11.07 -10.16
N LEU A 9 -8.11 11.35 -11.38
CA LEU A 9 -7.60 10.73 -12.61
C LEU A 9 -6.24 11.28 -13.05
N VAL A 10 -5.98 12.58 -12.84
CA VAL A 10 -4.67 13.20 -13.14
C VAL A 10 -3.57 12.66 -12.22
N VAL A 11 -3.87 12.41 -10.95
CA VAL A 11 -2.92 11.74 -10.03
C VAL A 11 -2.63 10.30 -10.47
N LEU A 12 -3.61 9.59 -11.02
CA LEU A 12 -3.44 8.21 -11.51
C LEU A 12 -2.61 8.10 -12.80
N VAL A 13 -2.61 9.16 -13.62
CA VAL A 13 -1.84 9.23 -14.88
C VAL A 13 -0.42 9.77 -14.65
N TYR A 14 -0.22 10.66 -13.67
CA TYR A 14 1.11 11.20 -13.33
C TYR A 14 1.99 10.27 -12.48
N THR A 15 1.44 9.18 -11.93
CA THR A 15 2.21 8.17 -11.16
C THR A 15 2.84 7.08 -12.01
N ILE A 16 2.73 7.15 -13.35
CA ILE A 16 3.47 6.29 -14.28
C ILE A 16 4.74 7.03 -14.70
N PRO A 17 5.89 6.85 -14.03
CA PRO A 17 7.14 7.33 -14.60
C PRO A 17 7.50 6.48 -15.82
N VAL A 18 7.66 7.14 -16.97
CA VAL A 18 8.40 6.61 -18.12
C VAL A 18 9.84 6.43 -17.64
N TYR A 19 10.24 5.20 -17.28
CA TYR A 19 11.61 4.90 -16.90
C TYR A 19 12.31 4.14 -18.03
N GLY A 20 13.20 4.84 -18.71
CA GLY A 20 14.02 4.36 -19.81
C GLY A 20 15.04 5.42 -20.18
N GLN A 21 16.04 5.65 -19.33
CA GLN A 21 17.32 6.26 -19.69
C GLN A 21 18.41 5.58 -18.86
N GLU A 22 19.32 4.89 -19.53
CA GLU A 22 20.53 4.33 -18.93
C GLU A 22 21.47 5.48 -18.53
N GLN A 23 21.92 5.51 -17.28
CA GLN A 23 23.03 6.36 -16.87
C GLN A 23 24.35 5.68 -17.25
N GLN A 24 25.10 6.27 -18.19
CA GLN A 24 26.53 5.99 -18.36
C GLN A 24 27.31 6.59 -17.18
N THR A 25 27.87 5.74 -16.34
CA THR A 25 28.79 6.14 -15.25
C THR A 25 30.18 6.43 -15.83
N GLN A 26 30.69 7.65 -15.63
CA GLN A 26 32.09 7.98 -15.85
C GLN A 26 32.95 7.43 -14.70
N GLU A 27 33.98 6.65 -15.03
CA GLU A 27 35.02 6.22 -14.09
C GLU A 27 35.90 7.41 -13.68
N ILE A 28 35.88 7.76 -12.39
CA ILE A 28 36.92 8.57 -11.76
C ILE A 28 37.76 7.61 -10.90
N ILE A 29 38.99 7.36 -11.33
CA ILE A 29 39.99 6.60 -10.57
C ILE A 29 40.39 7.43 -9.35
N SER A 30 39.87 7.07 -8.17
CA SER A 30 40.32 7.60 -6.88
C SER A 30 40.73 6.42 -5.98
N SER A 31 41.96 6.48 -5.46
CA SER A 31 42.61 5.42 -4.68
C SER A 31 41.79 5.00 -3.46
N LYS A 32 41.40 3.73 -3.43
CA LYS A 32 40.57 3.07 -2.41
C LYS A 32 41.28 3.04 -1.04
N PRO A 33 40.75 3.64 0.04
CA PRO A 33 41.09 3.19 1.38
C PRO A 33 40.37 1.85 1.62
N THR A 34 41.11 0.84 2.06
CA THR A 34 40.53 -0.45 2.48
C THR A 34 39.75 -0.24 3.77
N ILE A 35 38.49 0.14 3.64
CA ILE A 35 37.48 -0.15 4.66
C ILE A 35 36.99 -1.55 4.32
N GLU A 36 37.28 -2.54 5.16
CA GLU A 36 36.57 -3.82 5.10
C GLU A 36 35.09 -3.52 5.36
N SER A 37 34.32 -3.41 4.28
CA SER A 37 32.87 -3.38 4.35
C SER A 37 32.41 -4.68 5.01
N SER A 38 31.71 -4.58 6.13
CA SER A 38 31.02 -5.74 6.69
C SER A 38 30.17 -6.38 5.59
N PRO A 39 30.23 -7.71 5.40
CA PRO A 39 29.49 -8.35 4.34
C PRO A 39 28.02 -8.04 4.51
N SER A 40 27.37 -7.64 3.42
CA SER A 40 25.94 -7.35 3.45
C SER A 40 25.17 -8.59 3.91
N THR A 41 24.00 -8.42 4.51
CA THR A 41 23.16 -9.55 4.96
C THR A 41 22.93 -10.59 3.85
N TYR A 42 22.91 -10.14 2.59
CA TYR A 42 22.87 -10.98 1.38
C TYR A 42 24.05 -11.95 1.27
N GLU A 43 25.28 -11.50 1.48
CA GLU A 43 26.47 -12.36 1.43
C GLU A 43 26.51 -13.38 2.58
N ARG A 44 25.87 -13.08 3.71
CA ARG A 44 25.87 -13.93 4.91
C ARG A 44 24.79 -15.03 4.90
N TYR A 45 23.69 -14.83 4.17
CA TYR A 45 22.51 -15.71 4.19
C TYR A 45 22.04 -16.22 2.82
N GLY A 46 22.77 -15.87 1.75
CA GLY A 46 22.32 -15.71 0.36
C GLY A 46 21.56 -16.81 -0.37
N ASP A 47 21.27 -17.98 0.21
CA ASP A 47 20.47 -19.03 -0.46
C ASP A 47 19.66 -19.93 0.50
N ARG A 48 19.41 -19.51 1.75
CA ARG A 48 18.78 -20.39 2.76
C ARG A 48 17.24 -20.40 2.80
N ILE A 49 16.57 -19.46 2.14
CA ILE A 49 15.13 -19.27 2.29
C ILE A 49 14.41 -19.73 1.02
N GLU A 50 13.68 -20.84 1.14
CA GLU A 50 12.80 -21.37 0.09
C GLU A 50 11.33 -21.25 0.55
N LEU A 51 10.51 -20.58 -0.27
CA LEU A 51 9.06 -20.50 -0.06
C LEU A 51 8.38 -21.20 -1.23
N LEU A 52 7.61 -22.27 -0.96
CA LEU A 52 6.90 -23.04 -1.99
C LEU A 52 7.80 -23.52 -3.15
N GLY A 53 9.07 -23.82 -2.86
CA GLY A 53 10.07 -24.20 -3.87
C GLY A 53 10.70 -23.03 -4.64
N ILE A 54 10.31 -21.78 -4.34
CA ILE A 54 10.90 -20.56 -4.89
C ILE A 54 12.01 -20.09 -3.94
N LYS A 55 13.24 -20.03 -4.45
CA LYS A 55 14.39 -19.49 -3.72
C LYS A 55 14.28 -17.97 -3.60
N ILE A 56 14.10 -17.49 -2.37
CA ILE A 56 14.06 -16.06 -2.06
C ILE A 56 15.42 -15.64 -1.52
N LYS A 57 16.10 -14.79 -2.30
CA LYS A 57 17.45 -14.29 -1.97
C LYS A 57 17.45 -13.19 -0.92
N ASP A 58 16.32 -12.50 -0.77
CA ASP A 58 16.17 -11.37 0.15
C ASP A 58 15.04 -11.62 1.17
N PRO A 59 15.39 -11.85 2.46
CA PRO A 59 14.40 -11.96 3.52
C PRO A 59 13.46 -10.74 3.63
N LEU A 60 13.90 -9.54 3.24
CA LEU A 60 13.07 -8.34 3.27
C LEU A 60 11.97 -8.40 2.21
N VAL A 61 12.27 -8.88 1.00
CA VAL A 61 11.27 -9.10 -0.05
C VAL A 61 10.21 -10.09 0.41
N LEU A 62 10.59 -11.15 1.12
CA LEU A 62 9.63 -12.08 1.70
C LEU A 62 8.68 -11.38 2.70
N CYS A 63 9.23 -10.57 3.61
CA CYS A 63 8.41 -9.78 4.53
C CYS A 63 7.46 -8.83 3.80
N GLN A 64 7.94 -8.13 2.75
CA GLN A 64 7.12 -7.24 1.92
C GLN A 64 5.96 -7.98 1.26
N VAL A 65 6.22 -9.17 0.69
CA VAL A 65 5.19 -10.02 0.06
C VAL A 65 4.15 -10.46 1.09
N LEU A 66 4.58 -10.92 2.27
CA LEU A 66 3.66 -11.37 3.31
C LEU A 66 2.80 -10.22 3.86
N ILE A 67 3.38 -9.03 4.06
CA ILE A 67 2.63 -7.84 4.47
C ILE A 67 1.66 -7.41 3.37
N ALA A 68 2.08 -7.45 2.10
CA ALA A 68 1.22 -7.12 0.96
C ALA A 68 0.01 -8.05 0.90
N ILE A 69 0.21 -9.36 1.08
CA ILE A 69 -0.88 -10.35 1.11
C ILE A 69 -1.81 -10.10 2.31
N PHE A 70 -1.25 -9.85 3.49
CA PHE A 70 -2.03 -9.53 4.69
C PHE A 70 -2.95 -8.32 4.47
N LEU A 71 -2.39 -7.23 3.95
CA LEU A 71 -3.15 -6.02 3.63
C LEU A 71 -4.14 -6.25 2.48
N ALA A 72 -3.76 -7.01 1.45
CA ALA A 72 -4.66 -7.36 0.36
C ALA A 72 -5.90 -8.09 0.87
N ILE A 73 -5.74 -9.09 1.74
CA ILE A 73 -6.86 -9.83 2.33
C ILE A 73 -7.81 -8.87 3.06
N ALA A 74 -7.27 -8.03 3.96
CA ALA A 74 -8.09 -7.13 4.76
C ALA A 74 -8.84 -6.09 3.91
N PHE A 75 -8.13 -5.42 2.99
CA PHE A 75 -8.71 -4.33 2.20
C PHE A 75 -9.62 -4.84 1.07
N ILE A 76 -9.30 -5.97 0.44
CA ILE A 76 -10.20 -6.59 -0.54
C ILE A 76 -11.47 -7.06 0.14
N GLN A 77 -11.38 -7.74 1.29
CA GLN A 77 -12.57 -8.19 2.02
C GLN A 77 -13.45 -7.00 2.45
N SER A 78 -12.85 -5.94 3.01
CA SER A 78 -13.54 -4.71 3.38
C SER A 78 -14.22 -4.02 2.19
N GLY A 79 -13.56 -3.98 1.03
CA GLY A 79 -14.11 -3.39 -0.19
C GLY A 79 -15.22 -4.23 -0.83
N LEU A 80 -15.07 -5.56 -0.86
CA LEU A 80 -16.10 -6.47 -1.38
C LEU A 80 -17.36 -6.45 -0.51
N ASP A 81 -17.21 -6.39 0.82
CA ASP A 81 -18.34 -6.25 1.75
C ASP A 81 -19.20 -5.03 1.41
N LYS A 82 -18.57 -3.87 1.12
CA LYS A 82 -19.27 -2.64 0.71
C LYS A 82 -19.97 -2.72 -0.64
N ILE A 83 -19.61 -3.68 -1.49
CA ILE A 83 -20.31 -3.94 -2.76
C ILE A 83 -21.48 -4.89 -2.53
N ILE A 84 -21.25 -5.97 -1.77
CA ILE A 84 -22.22 -7.04 -1.55
C ILE A 84 -23.33 -6.56 -0.60
N ASP A 85 -22.98 -6.02 0.56
CA ASP A 85 -23.90 -5.39 1.50
C ASP A 85 -23.78 -3.86 1.44
N ARG A 86 -24.15 -3.32 0.27
CA ARG A 86 -24.06 -1.88 0.03
C ARG A 86 -25.00 -1.09 0.93
N GLN A 87 -26.23 -1.57 1.13
CA GLN A 87 -27.23 -0.83 1.90
C GLN A 87 -26.89 -0.80 3.39
N GLY A 88 -26.49 -1.93 3.98
CA GLY A 88 -26.08 -1.97 5.39
C GLY A 88 -24.88 -1.04 5.67
N ASN A 89 -23.91 -1.02 4.76
CA ASN A 89 -22.76 -0.10 4.86
C ASN A 89 -23.17 1.38 4.70
N LEU A 90 -24.13 1.70 3.83
CA LEU A 90 -24.65 3.06 3.69
C LEU A 90 -25.38 3.51 4.96
N ASP A 91 -26.24 2.65 5.51
CA ASP A 91 -27.00 2.94 6.73
C ASP A 91 -26.04 3.18 7.91
N PHE A 92 -25.00 2.36 8.05
CA PHE A 92 -23.93 2.58 9.03
C PHE A 92 -23.21 3.93 8.82
N PHE A 93 -22.87 4.30 7.57
CA PHE A 93 -22.24 5.58 7.28
C PHE A 93 -23.15 6.76 7.61
N ASP A 94 -24.43 6.69 7.26
CA ASP A 94 -25.41 7.75 7.52
C ASP A 94 -25.60 8.00 9.01
N GLU A 95 -25.65 6.93 9.82
CA GLU A 95 -25.69 7.03 11.27
C GLU A 95 -24.37 7.57 11.85
N HIS A 96 -23.24 6.98 11.45
CA HIS A 96 -21.91 7.34 11.95
C HIS A 96 -21.57 8.82 11.69
N PHE A 97 -21.92 9.33 10.51
CA PHE A 97 -21.64 10.71 10.10
C PHE A 97 -22.78 11.70 10.40
N VAL A 98 -23.84 11.31 11.12
CA VAL A 98 -25.07 12.12 11.30
C VAL A 98 -24.83 13.52 11.92
N LYS A 99 -23.82 13.67 12.77
CA LYS A 99 -23.43 14.96 13.40
C LYS A 99 -22.21 15.62 12.73
N SER A 100 -21.80 15.12 11.57
CA SER A 100 -20.60 15.57 10.89
C SER A 100 -20.89 16.39 9.62
N PRO A 101 -19.91 17.19 9.14
CA PRO A 101 -20.00 17.83 7.84
C PRO A 101 -20.12 16.86 6.65
N LEU A 102 -19.79 15.57 6.85
CA LEU A 102 -19.80 14.54 5.81
C LEU A 102 -21.17 13.86 5.60
N LYS A 103 -22.17 14.21 6.42
CA LYS A 103 -23.53 13.61 6.37
C LYS A 103 -24.15 13.61 4.97
N SER A 104 -23.92 14.67 4.18
CA SER A 104 -24.54 14.81 2.85
C SER A 104 -23.81 14.09 1.73
N VAL A 105 -22.64 13.50 2.02
CA VAL A 105 -21.75 12.88 1.02
C VAL A 105 -21.38 11.44 1.37
N THR A 106 -22.04 10.82 2.34
CA THR A 106 -21.81 9.45 2.81
C THR A 106 -21.79 8.43 1.67
N SER A 107 -22.77 8.48 0.76
CA SER A 107 -22.82 7.57 -0.38
C SER A 107 -21.63 7.73 -1.34
N ILE A 108 -21.17 8.96 -1.57
CA ILE A 108 -20.02 9.22 -2.44
C ILE A 108 -18.73 8.80 -1.72
N ALA A 109 -18.61 9.12 -0.43
CA ALA A 109 -17.48 8.73 0.40
C ALA A 109 -17.34 7.21 0.44
N LEU A 110 -18.44 6.47 0.59
CA LEU A 110 -18.44 5.01 0.58
C LEU A 110 -17.96 4.45 -0.77
N SER A 111 -18.41 5.01 -1.90
CA SER A 111 -17.93 4.62 -3.24
C SER A 111 -16.43 4.86 -3.41
N VAL A 112 -15.96 6.07 -3.08
CA VAL A 112 -14.53 6.42 -3.20
C VAL A 112 -13.68 5.51 -2.34
N LEU A 113 -14.11 5.29 -1.09
CA LEU A 113 -13.44 4.39 -0.16
C LEU A 113 -13.36 2.96 -0.72
N THR A 114 -14.48 2.43 -1.23
CA THR A 114 -14.52 1.08 -1.83
C THR A 114 -13.52 0.93 -2.99
N VAL A 115 -13.44 1.93 -3.87
CA VAL A 115 -12.49 1.92 -5.00
C VAL A 115 -11.05 1.96 -4.51
N MET A 116 -10.74 2.76 -3.49
CA MET A 116 -9.39 2.83 -2.93
C MET A 116 -9.00 1.53 -2.23
N GLU A 117 -9.90 0.95 -1.43
CA GLU A 117 -9.69 -0.33 -0.74
C GLU A 117 -9.41 -1.47 -1.74
N LEU A 118 -10.25 -1.61 -2.75
CA LEU A 118 -10.08 -2.63 -3.78
C LEU A 118 -8.85 -2.35 -4.66
N GLY A 119 -8.62 -1.11 -5.07
CA GLY A 119 -7.47 -0.74 -5.89
C GLY A 119 -6.14 -1.03 -5.19
N GLY A 120 -6.01 -0.58 -3.94
CA GLY A 120 -4.82 -0.83 -3.13
C GLY A 120 -4.63 -2.31 -2.82
N GLY A 121 -5.69 -3.01 -2.43
CA GLY A 121 -5.66 -4.43 -2.13
C GLY A 121 -5.31 -5.29 -3.35
N LEU A 122 -5.90 -5.01 -4.52
CA LEU A 122 -5.61 -5.73 -5.77
C LEU A 122 -4.20 -5.46 -6.28
N LEU A 123 -3.69 -4.22 -6.16
CA LEU A 123 -2.29 -3.91 -6.48
C LEU A 123 -1.32 -4.65 -5.56
N CYS A 124 -1.59 -4.72 -4.26
CA CYS A 124 -0.80 -5.51 -3.32
C CYS A 124 -0.82 -7.00 -3.67
N LEU A 125 -1.99 -7.56 -4.00
CA LEU A 125 -2.14 -8.96 -4.38
C LEU A 125 -1.39 -9.27 -5.67
N PHE A 126 -1.60 -8.47 -6.72
CA PHE A 126 -0.89 -8.60 -7.98
C PHE A 126 0.62 -8.44 -7.79
N GLY A 127 1.04 -7.44 -7.02
CA GLY A 127 2.42 -7.17 -6.70
C GLY A 127 3.09 -8.30 -5.92
N ALA A 128 2.37 -9.00 -5.05
CA ALA A 128 2.88 -10.18 -4.36
C ALA A 128 3.22 -11.31 -5.34
N PHE A 129 2.33 -11.61 -6.29
CA PHE A 129 2.61 -12.60 -7.34
C PHE A 129 3.74 -12.15 -8.26
N TYR A 130 3.72 -10.88 -8.68
CA TYR A 130 4.75 -10.30 -9.54
C TYR A 130 6.13 -10.34 -8.87
N ALA A 131 6.24 -10.00 -7.59
CA ALA A 131 7.49 -10.03 -6.85
C ALA A 131 8.09 -11.45 -6.74
N LEU A 132 7.27 -12.49 -6.66
CA LEU A 132 7.74 -13.87 -6.62
C LEU A 132 8.32 -14.35 -7.96
N ILE A 133 7.79 -13.84 -9.08
CA ILE A 133 8.19 -14.24 -10.44
C ILE A 133 9.34 -13.34 -10.94
N GLU A 134 9.13 -12.03 -10.91
CA GLU A 134 10.01 -11.01 -11.50
C GLU A 134 10.99 -10.39 -10.50
N LYS A 135 10.94 -10.79 -9.22
CA LYS A 135 11.84 -10.32 -8.15
C LYS A 135 11.85 -8.79 -7.99
N ASN A 136 10.72 -8.15 -8.26
CA ASN A 136 10.55 -6.71 -8.21
C ASN A 136 9.26 -6.38 -7.45
N THR A 137 9.34 -5.46 -6.49
CA THR A 137 8.27 -5.15 -5.53
C THR A 137 7.54 -3.84 -5.85
N ILE A 138 7.75 -3.28 -7.05
CA ILE A 138 7.19 -1.99 -7.46
C ILE A 138 5.66 -1.92 -7.37
N TYR A 139 4.95 -2.98 -7.74
CA TYR A 139 3.48 -3.00 -7.66
C TYR A 139 2.99 -3.12 -6.21
N ILE A 140 3.76 -3.79 -5.34
CA ILE A 140 3.49 -3.78 -3.90
C ILE A 140 3.63 -2.35 -3.38
N PHE A 141 4.69 -1.63 -3.75
CA PHE A 141 4.89 -0.23 -3.34
C PHE A 141 3.69 0.66 -3.70
N TYR A 142 3.22 0.60 -4.95
CA TYR A 142 2.04 1.37 -5.36
C TYR A 142 0.77 0.95 -4.63
N GLY A 143 0.56 -0.35 -4.40
CA GLY A 143 -0.57 -0.84 -3.59
C GLY A 143 -0.52 -0.30 -2.15
N LEU A 144 0.65 -0.34 -1.51
CA LEU A 144 0.87 0.19 -0.16
C LEU A 144 0.62 1.69 -0.07
N LEU A 145 0.99 2.47 -1.08
CA LEU A 145 0.67 3.91 -1.13
C LEU A 145 -0.83 4.15 -1.17
N VAL A 146 -1.57 3.41 -2.00
CA VAL A 146 -3.03 3.53 -2.05
C VAL A 146 -3.66 3.12 -0.72
N ILE A 147 -3.18 2.03 -0.10
CA ILE A 147 -3.65 1.58 1.22
C ILE A 147 -3.34 2.62 2.31
N ALA A 148 -2.15 3.22 2.32
CA ALA A 148 -1.79 4.27 3.28
C ALA A 148 -2.75 5.47 3.18
N LEU A 149 -3.04 5.93 1.96
CA LEU A 149 -4.02 6.99 1.72
C LEU A 149 -5.45 6.58 2.12
N THR A 150 -5.81 5.31 1.93
CA THR A 150 -7.10 4.74 2.37
C THR A 150 -7.23 4.78 3.89
N ILE A 151 -6.19 4.35 4.61
CA ILE A 151 -6.15 4.37 6.07
C ILE A 151 -6.22 5.80 6.61
N LEU A 152 -5.51 6.75 5.99
CA LEU A 152 -5.60 8.17 6.37
C LEU A 152 -7.01 8.73 6.16
N THR A 153 -7.69 8.34 5.08
CA THR A 153 -9.07 8.73 4.80
C THR A 153 -10.04 8.16 5.84
N LEU A 154 -9.91 6.87 6.16
CA LEU A 154 -10.68 6.22 7.23
C LEU A 154 -10.43 6.90 8.58
N PHE A 155 -9.17 7.09 8.95
CA PHE A 155 -8.77 7.73 10.20
C PHE A 155 -9.35 9.13 10.30
N PHE A 156 -9.28 9.93 9.24
CA PHE A 156 -9.91 11.25 9.18
C PHE A 156 -11.42 11.16 9.45
N GLY A 157 -12.12 10.23 8.81
CA GLY A 157 -13.55 10.00 9.05
C GLY A 157 -13.86 9.76 10.53
N GLN A 158 -13.11 8.84 11.17
CA GLN A 158 -13.23 8.53 12.60
C GLN A 158 -12.95 9.77 13.48
N ARG A 159 -11.97 10.60 13.11
CA ARG A 159 -11.64 11.82 13.87
C ARG A 159 -12.72 12.90 13.77
N VAL A 160 -13.33 13.04 12.60
CA VAL A 160 -14.43 13.99 12.36
C VAL A 160 -15.66 13.64 13.18
N THR A 161 -15.99 12.35 13.31
CA THR A 161 -17.12 11.86 14.11
C THR A 161 -16.80 11.70 15.59
N LYS A 162 -15.54 12.00 15.99
CA LYS A 162 -15.00 11.81 17.34
C LYS A 162 -15.05 10.36 17.81
N ASP A 163 -15.01 9.41 16.89
CA ASP A 163 -14.80 8.01 17.21
C ASP A 163 -13.30 7.74 17.41
N TYR A 164 -12.85 7.92 18.65
CA TYR A 164 -11.45 7.69 19.03
C TYR A 164 -11.08 6.20 19.06
N ILE A 165 -12.07 5.33 19.31
CA ILE A 165 -11.84 3.88 19.38
C ILE A 165 -11.65 3.36 17.96
N GLY A 166 -12.56 3.68 17.04
CA GLY A 166 -12.43 3.35 15.62
C GLY A 166 -11.12 3.89 15.02
N ALA A 167 -10.74 5.13 15.37
CA ALA A 167 -9.45 5.69 14.94
C ALA A 167 -8.24 4.88 15.45
N ALA A 168 -8.28 4.39 16.69
CA ALA A 168 -7.18 3.59 17.27
C ALA A 168 -7.01 2.23 16.57
N HIS A 169 -8.10 1.62 16.10
CA HIS A 169 -8.06 0.32 15.39
C HIS A 169 -7.32 0.40 14.05
N LEU A 170 -7.21 1.59 13.46
CA LEU A 170 -6.50 1.81 12.19
C LEU A 170 -4.99 1.98 12.36
N VAL A 171 -4.52 2.35 13.56
CA VAL A 171 -3.10 2.62 13.82
C VAL A 171 -2.20 1.42 13.53
N PRO A 172 -2.53 0.17 13.92
CA PRO A 172 -1.72 -1.00 13.59
C PRO A 172 -1.56 -1.23 12.08
N TYR A 173 -2.64 -1.07 11.31
CA TYR A 173 -2.60 -1.17 9.84
C TYR A 173 -1.73 -0.07 9.23
N PHE A 174 -1.78 1.15 9.77
CA PHE A 174 -0.93 2.23 9.31
C PHE A 174 0.54 1.94 9.58
N ILE A 175 0.88 1.48 10.81
CA ILE A 175 2.25 1.15 11.20
C ILE A 175 2.83 0.06 10.29
N ILE A 176 2.10 -1.05 10.07
CA ILE A 176 2.61 -2.15 9.22
C ILE A 176 2.78 -1.72 7.76
N THR A 177 1.89 -0.85 7.26
CA THR A 177 2.00 -0.26 5.92
C THR A 177 3.26 0.62 5.81
N MET A 178 3.53 1.47 6.81
CA MET A 178 4.74 2.30 6.83
C MET A 178 6.02 1.47 6.92
N ILE A 179 6.04 0.42 7.76
CA ILE A 179 7.18 -0.51 7.85
C ILE A 179 7.46 -1.18 6.51
N ALA A 180 6.42 -1.63 5.80
CA ALA A 180 6.59 -2.24 4.48
C ALA A 180 7.17 -1.24 3.47
N ILE A 181 6.66 -0.01 3.43
CA ILE A 181 7.19 1.06 2.55
C ILE A 181 8.65 1.37 2.88
N MET A 182 8.99 1.49 4.17
CA MET A 182 10.36 1.75 4.61
C MET A 182 11.33 0.64 4.21
N SER A 183 10.87 -0.61 4.16
CA SER A 183 11.71 -1.75 3.80
C SER A 183 12.08 -1.84 2.32
N MET A 184 11.48 -1.01 1.46
CA MET A 184 11.66 -1.02 0.00
C MET A 184 12.80 -0.12 -0.50
N TYR A 185 13.53 0.51 0.43
CA TYR A 185 14.71 1.34 0.20
C TYR A 185 15.92 0.73 0.91
#